data_AF-K1Q0S5-F1
#
_entry.id   AF-K1Q0S5-F1
#
_cell.length_a   1.000
_cell.length_b   1.000
_cell.length_c   1.000
_cell.angle_alpha   90.00
_cell.angle_beta   90.00
_cell.angle_gamma   90.00
#
_symmetry.space_group_name_H-M   'P 1'
#
loop_
_entity.id
_entity.type
_entity.pdbx_description
1 polymer ?
#
loop_
_entity_poly.entity_id
_entity_poly.type
_entity_poly.pdbx_seq_one_letter_code
_entity_poly.pdbx_strand_id
1 'polypeptide(L)'
;MLSMFLLIVVLAISQAYVNIALNKPAYQQDPFNHSDDRFDASNAVDGRKYDLSGGGGQCAVSKYGRQTATWWVDLTSIHSIDHITIYFRTDNSGCPATGFYGSNCPIPCPDVNCQYCHIETGTCQGCKPGYQGHHCELVKSFANVKKE
;
A
#
# COMPACT_ATOMS: atom_id res chain seq x y z
N MET A 1 11.60 -28.08 32.50
CA MET A 1 11.00 -28.79 31.35
C MET A 1 9.73 -28.12 30.83
N LEU A 2 8.72 -27.81 31.68
CA LEU A 2 7.47 -27.15 31.26
C LEU A 2 7.67 -25.76 30.59
N SER A 3 8.60 -24.96 31.11
CA SER A 3 8.98 -23.66 30.54
C SER A 3 9.56 -23.78 29.13
N MET A 4 10.29 -24.87 28.84
CA MET A 4 10.86 -25.12 27.52
C MET A 4 9.77 -25.49 26.51
N PHE A 5 8.78 -26.28 26.92
CA PHE A 5 7.59 -26.57 26.09
C PHE A 5 6.76 -25.30 25.82
N LEU A 6 6.58 -24.44 26.82
CA LEU A 6 5.88 -23.17 26.65
C LEU A 6 6.60 -22.25 25.66
N LEU A 7 7.93 -22.16 25.75
CA LEU A 7 8.78 -21.43 24.80
C LEU A 7 8.68 -21.99 23.38
N ILE A 8 8.72 -23.32 23.21
CA ILE A 8 8.58 -23.97 21.90
C ILE A 8 7.19 -23.70 21.30
N VAL A 9 6.13 -23.78 22.13
CA VAL A 9 4.77 -23.46 21.68
C VAL A 9 4.68 -21.99 21.28
N VAL A 10 5.14 -21.05 22.11
CA VAL A 10 5.16 -19.60 21.80
C VAL A 10 5.93 -19.31 20.51
N LEU A 11 7.09 -19.95 20.31
CA LEU A 11 7.86 -19.84 19.06
C LEU A 11 7.11 -20.41 17.85
N ALA A 12 6.37 -21.51 18.02
CA ALA A 12 5.55 -22.10 16.96
C ALA A 12 4.32 -21.25 16.59
N ILE A 13 3.65 -20.60 17.57
CA ILE A 13 2.57 -19.63 17.29
C ILE A 13 3.11 -18.30 16.75
N SER A 14 4.39 -18.00 16.97
CA SER A 14 5.05 -16.82 16.39
C SER A 14 5.49 -16.99 14.93
N GLN A 15 5.03 -18.03 14.22
CA GLN A 15 5.03 -18.02 12.75
C GLN A 15 4.02 -16.97 12.26
N ALA A 16 4.39 -15.71 12.48
CA ALA A 16 3.83 -14.56 11.82
C ALA A 16 4.00 -14.77 10.32
N TYR A 17 2.94 -14.49 9.57
CA TYR A 17 2.91 -14.51 8.11
C TYR A 17 4.21 -13.97 7.51
N VAL A 18 5.05 -14.86 6.96
CA VAL A 18 6.30 -14.49 6.29
C VAL A 18 6.00 -14.22 4.83
N ASN A 19 6.49 -13.09 4.31
CA ASN A 19 6.45 -12.83 2.86
C ASN A 19 7.47 -13.72 2.14
N ILE A 20 7.02 -14.88 1.67
CA ILE A 20 7.86 -15.85 0.93
C ILE A 20 8.27 -15.37 -0.47
N ALA A 21 7.58 -14.37 -1.02
CA ALA A 21 7.90 -13.80 -2.33
C ALA A 21 9.05 -12.78 -2.27
N LEU A 22 9.43 -12.30 -1.08
CA LEU A 22 10.46 -11.27 -0.91
C LEU A 22 11.78 -11.67 -1.58
N ASN A 23 12.27 -10.79 -2.46
CA ASN A 23 13.49 -10.92 -3.25
C ASN A 23 13.59 -12.21 -4.07
N LYS A 24 12.46 -12.83 -4.41
CA LYS A 24 12.42 -13.99 -5.31
C LYS A 24 12.55 -13.53 -6.77
N PRO A 25 13.05 -14.40 -7.67
CA PRO A 25 13.08 -14.10 -9.09
C PRO A 25 11.67 -13.79 -9.60
N ALA A 26 11.52 -12.63 -10.22
CA ALA A 26 10.26 -12.21 -10.82
C ALA A 26 10.45 -12.03 -12.33
N TYR A 27 9.35 -12.21 -13.05
CA TYR A 27 9.31 -12.00 -14.49
C TYR A 27 8.06 -11.19 -14.84
N GLN A 28 8.16 -10.39 -15.89
CA GLN A 28 7.02 -9.77 -16.52
C GLN A 28 7.13 -9.80 -18.04
N GLN A 29 5.97 -9.92 -18.69
CA GLN A 29 5.84 -9.86 -20.13
C GLN A 29 5.76 -8.39 -20.58
N ASP A 30 6.57 -8.03 -21.57
CA ASP A 30 6.65 -6.68 -22.15
C ASP A 30 6.83 -5.55 -21.10
N PRO A 31 7.96 -5.49 -20.36
CA PRO A 31 8.33 -4.31 -19.56
C PRO A 31 8.17 -2.99 -20.32
N PHE A 32 7.82 -1.92 -19.60
CA PHE A 32 7.69 -0.59 -20.16
C PHE A 32 8.97 -0.15 -20.88
N ASN A 33 10.12 -0.39 -20.25
CA ASN A 33 11.44 -0.23 -20.86
C ASN A 33 12.38 -1.33 -20.34
N HIS A 34 12.90 -2.17 -21.24
CA HIS A 34 13.78 -3.29 -20.90
C HIS A 34 15.18 -2.86 -20.42
N SER A 35 15.59 -1.63 -20.70
CA SER A 35 16.92 -1.12 -20.34
C SER A 35 16.89 -0.25 -19.08
N ASP A 36 15.76 -0.20 -18.39
CA ASP A 36 15.50 0.69 -17.26
C ASP A 36 14.96 -0.13 -16.09
N ASP A 37 15.78 -0.27 -15.06
CA ASP A 37 15.49 -1.07 -13.86
C ASP A 37 14.32 -0.51 -13.05
N ARG A 38 13.92 0.75 -13.26
CA ARG A 38 12.77 1.37 -12.59
C ARG A 38 11.45 0.65 -12.86
N PHE A 39 11.38 -0.13 -13.94
CA PHE A 39 10.17 -0.86 -14.32
C PHE A 39 10.34 -2.38 -14.24
N ASP A 40 11.44 -2.85 -13.66
CA ASP A 40 11.76 -4.28 -13.57
C ASP A 40 10.70 -5.06 -12.78
N ALA A 41 10.53 -6.33 -13.15
CA ALA A 41 9.61 -7.23 -12.48
C ALA A 41 9.96 -7.43 -10.99
N SER A 42 11.24 -7.35 -10.64
CA SER A 42 11.74 -7.49 -9.26
C SER A 42 11.18 -6.44 -8.31
N ASN A 43 10.79 -5.27 -8.83
CA ASN A 43 10.28 -4.16 -8.03
C ASN A 43 8.94 -4.51 -7.34
N ALA A 44 8.21 -5.52 -7.82
CA ALA A 44 6.98 -5.99 -7.17
C ALA A 44 7.24 -6.90 -5.94
N VAL A 45 8.48 -7.37 -5.76
CA VAL A 45 8.85 -8.34 -4.71
C VAL A 45 10.06 -7.89 -3.87
N ASP A 46 10.51 -6.65 -4.02
CA ASP A 46 11.66 -6.09 -3.27
C ASP A 46 11.30 -5.61 -1.85
N GLY A 47 10.01 -5.60 -1.50
CA GLY A 47 9.48 -5.17 -0.20
C GLY A 47 9.31 -3.65 -0.05
N ARG A 48 9.67 -2.87 -1.06
CA ARG A 48 9.59 -1.40 -1.07
C ARG A 48 8.22 -0.95 -1.57
N LYS A 49 7.63 0.04 -0.88
CA LYS A 49 6.28 0.55 -1.17
C LYS A 49 6.11 2.05 -0.83
N TYR A 50 7.23 2.77 -0.77
CA TYR A 50 7.32 4.21 -0.54
C TYR A 50 6.85 5.02 -1.77
N ASP A 51 7.59 4.92 -2.87
CA ASP A 51 7.30 5.62 -4.12
C ASP A 51 6.56 4.67 -5.06
N LEU A 52 5.23 4.77 -5.07
CA LEU A 52 4.32 4.02 -5.94
C LEU A 52 3.92 4.84 -7.17
N SER A 53 4.77 5.78 -7.59
CA SER A 53 4.63 6.43 -8.90
C SER A 53 5.09 5.55 -10.04
N GLY A 54 4.56 5.81 -11.23
CA GLY A 54 4.92 5.03 -12.42
C GLY A 54 6.43 4.96 -12.69
N GLY A 55 7.18 6.03 -12.37
CA GLY A 55 8.63 6.11 -12.56
C GLY A 55 9.46 6.01 -11.27
N GLY A 56 8.84 5.67 -10.14
CA GLY A 56 9.44 5.68 -8.80
C GLY A 56 10.38 4.51 -8.51
N GLY A 57 10.46 3.53 -9.41
CA GLY A 57 11.36 2.39 -9.26
C GLY A 57 10.91 1.34 -8.24
N GLN A 58 9.64 1.33 -7.85
CA GLN A 58 9.09 0.33 -6.91
C GLN A 58 7.75 -0.24 -7.40
N CYS A 59 7.51 -0.14 -8.71
CA CYS A 59 6.39 -0.76 -9.40
C CYS A 59 6.94 -1.57 -10.57
N ALA A 60 6.39 -2.76 -10.80
CA ALA A 60 6.52 -3.48 -12.05
C ALA A 60 5.56 -2.85 -13.07
N VAL A 61 6.06 -2.34 -14.20
CA VAL A 61 5.23 -1.62 -15.19
C VAL A 61 5.40 -2.23 -16.57
N SER A 62 4.28 -2.67 -17.16
CA SER A 62 4.24 -3.19 -18.53
C SER A 62 4.10 -2.07 -19.58
N LYS A 63 4.46 -2.38 -20.82
CA LYS A 63 4.38 -1.49 -21.97
C LYS A 63 2.93 -1.09 -22.31
N TYR A 64 2.75 0.14 -22.77
CA TYR A 64 1.47 0.63 -23.28
C TYR A 64 1.05 -0.08 -24.59
N GLY A 65 -0.27 -0.17 -24.81
CA GLY A 65 -0.83 -0.71 -26.06
C GLY A 65 -0.91 -2.24 -26.12
N ARG A 66 -0.62 -2.95 -25.01
CA ARG A 66 -0.89 -4.38 -24.85
C ARG A 66 -2.23 -4.59 -24.16
N GLN A 67 -3.01 -5.57 -24.62
CA GLN A 67 -4.31 -5.89 -24.00
C GLN A 67 -4.16 -6.72 -22.71
N THR A 68 -3.06 -7.44 -22.57
CA THR A 68 -2.76 -8.30 -21.43
C THR A 68 -1.39 -7.94 -20.88
N ALA A 69 -1.31 -7.75 -19.57
CA ALA A 69 -0.07 -7.66 -18.83
C ALA A 69 0.10 -8.94 -18.02
N THR A 70 1.26 -9.59 -18.12
CA THR A 70 1.55 -10.83 -17.40
C THR A 70 2.76 -10.63 -16.52
N TRP A 71 2.65 -11.01 -15.26
CA TRP A 71 3.73 -10.97 -14.27
C TRP A 71 3.63 -12.22 -13.41
N TRP A 72 4.78 -12.77 -13.01
CA TRP A 72 4.85 -13.87 -12.05
C TRP A 72 6.14 -13.84 -11.22
N VAL A 73 6.13 -14.57 -10.12
CA VAL A 73 7.28 -14.80 -9.24
C VAL A 73 7.57 -16.29 -9.14
N ASP A 74 8.84 -16.65 -9.28
CA ASP A 74 9.33 -18.00 -9.04
C ASP A 74 9.70 -18.15 -7.56
N LEU A 75 8.85 -18.85 -6.80
CA LEU A 75 9.09 -19.08 -5.37
C LEU A 75 10.24 -20.08 -5.10
N THR A 76 10.84 -20.68 -6.12
CA THR A 76 11.96 -21.64 -6.08
C THR A 76 11.66 -22.99 -5.41
N SER A 77 10.57 -23.09 -4.65
CA SER A 77 10.07 -24.32 -4.05
C SER A 77 8.56 -24.26 -3.82
N ILE A 78 7.95 -25.40 -3.52
CA ILE A 78 6.51 -25.48 -3.27
C ILE A 78 6.22 -25.00 -1.84
N HIS A 79 5.37 -23.98 -1.73
CA HIS A 79 4.91 -23.42 -0.47
C HIS A 79 3.39 -23.46 -0.37
N SER A 80 2.86 -23.63 0.83
CA SER A 80 1.44 -23.37 1.12
C SER A 80 1.24 -21.86 1.28
N ILE A 81 0.45 -21.26 0.40
CA ILE A 81 0.16 -19.82 0.42
C ILE A 81 -1.14 -19.60 1.21
N ASP A 82 -1.08 -18.74 2.21
CA ASP A 82 -2.28 -18.32 2.95
C ASP A 82 -3.06 -17.25 2.19
N HIS A 83 -2.39 -16.15 1.82
CA HIS A 83 -2.98 -15.06 1.05
C HIS A 83 -1.96 -14.40 0.11
N ILE A 84 -2.47 -13.62 -0.84
CA ILE A 84 -1.68 -12.78 -1.75
C ILE A 84 -2.14 -11.33 -1.56
N THR A 85 -1.19 -10.43 -1.38
CA THR A 85 -1.45 -8.98 -1.31
C THR A 85 -0.83 -8.29 -2.52
N ILE A 86 -1.64 -7.48 -3.21
CA ILE A 86 -1.20 -6.70 -4.38
C ILE A 86 -1.29 -5.22 -4.03
N TYR A 87 -0.20 -4.48 -4.27
CA TYR A 87 -0.15 -3.03 -4.13
C TYR A 87 -0.19 -2.38 -5.52
N PHE A 88 -1.15 -1.49 -5.74
CA PHE A 88 -1.32 -0.80 -7.01
C PHE A 88 -0.48 0.47 -7.06
N ARG A 89 -0.12 0.89 -8.28
CA ARG A 89 0.43 2.22 -8.53
C ARG A 89 -0.58 3.28 -8.05
N THR A 90 -0.12 4.21 -7.22
CA THR A 90 -0.95 5.32 -6.70
C THR A 90 -0.46 6.68 -7.16
N ASP A 91 0.67 6.76 -7.87
CA ASP A 91 1.31 8.04 -8.19
C ASP A 91 1.58 8.90 -6.94
N ASN A 92 1.76 8.23 -5.79
CA ASN A 92 1.88 8.83 -4.47
C ASN A 92 0.75 9.81 -4.14
N SER A 93 -0.43 9.63 -4.75
CA SER A 93 -1.57 10.54 -4.58
C SER A 93 -2.47 10.22 -3.38
N GLY A 94 -2.04 9.32 -2.47
CA GLY A 94 -2.73 9.03 -1.22
C GLY A 94 -2.54 7.60 -0.72
N CYS A 95 -3.30 7.26 0.32
CA CYS A 95 -3.32 5.94 0.95
C CYS A 95 -4.50 5.07 0.48
N PRO A 96 -4.35 3.74 0.38
CA PRO A 96 -5.47 2.84 0.03
C PRO A 96 -6.63 2.92 1.03
N ALA A 97 -6.31 3.10 2.32
CA ALA A 97 -7.29 3.37 3.36
C ALA A 97 -7.36 4.88 3.63
N THR A 98 -8.59 5.40 3.79
CA THR A 98 -8.82 6.79 4.18
C THR A 98 -8.39 7.03 5.62
N GLY A 99 -8.02 8.27 5.95
CA GLY A 99 -7.58 8.62 7.29
C GLY A 99 -6.15 8.19 7.64
N PHE A 100 -5.34 7.78 6.66
CA PHE A 100 -3.94 7.44 6.84
C PHE A 100 -3.05 8.17 5.83
N TYR A 101 -1.80 8.38 6.19
CA TYR A 101 -0.74 8.93 5.35
C TYR A 101 0.62 8.28 5.68
N GLY A 102 1.65 8.76 5.00
CA GLY A 102 3.00 8.24 5.08
C GLY A 102 3.20 7.04 4.16
N SER A 103 4.45 6.69 4.00
CA SER A 103 4.90 5.61 3.13
C SER A 103 4.43 4.29 3.68
N ASN A 104 3.53 3.62 2.95
CA ASN A 104 2.79 2.41 3.36
C ASN A 104 1.63 2.66 4.32
N CYS A 105 1.22 3.91 4.50
CA CYS A 105 0.04 4.28 5.27
C CYS A 105 0.03 3.81 6.74
N PRO A 106 1.16 3.80 7.48
CA PRO A 106 1.13 3.40 8.88
C PRO A 106 0.60 4.53 9.79
N ILE A 107 0.60 5.77 9.31
CA ILE A 107 0.36 6.94 10.16
C ILE A 107 -1.09 7.40 9.96
N PRO A 108 -1.92 7.44 11.02
CA PRO A 108 -3.25 8.05 10.92
C PRO A 108 -3.11 9.55 10.66
N CYS A 109 -4.06 10.14 9.92
CA CYS A 109 -4.10 11.58 9.71
C CYS A 109 -4.08 12.31 11.06
N PRO A 110 -3.30 13.41 11.21
CA PRO A 110 -3.18 14.14 12.47
C PRO A 110 -4.53 14.70 12.96
N ASP A 111 -5.35 15.16 12.04
CA ASP A 111 -6.64 15.79 12.31
C ASP A 111 -7.76 14.72 12.43
N VAL A 112 -8.40 14.62 13.60
CA VAL A 112 -9.36 13.56 13.96
C VAL A 112 -10.55 13.47 12.99
N ASN A 113 -11.00 14.61 12.46
CA ASN A 113 -12.12 14.70 11.54
C ASN A 113 -11.68 14.77 10.07
N CYS A 114 -10.40 14.56 9.81
CA CYS A 114 -9.87 14.46 8.46
C CYS A 114 -10.19 13.08 7.86
N GLN A 115 -10.66 13.10 6.62
CA GLN A 115 -10.92 11.90 5.83
C GLN A 115 -9.77 11.62 4.85
N TYR A 116 -9.15 12.66 4.31
CA TYR A 116 -8.03 12.56 3.37
C TYR A 116 -6.95 13.55 3.77
N CYS A 117 -5.73 13.06 4.01
CA CYS A 117 -4.58 13.89 4.30
C CYS A 117 -3.45 13.63 3.29
N HIS A 118 -2.60 14.64 3.12
CA HIS A 118 -1.47 14.62 2.19
C HIS A 118 -0.46 13.52 2.57
N ILE A 119 0.03 12.76 1.58
CA ILE A 119 0.84 11.57 1.82
C ILE A 119 2.17 11.85 2.55
N GLU A 120 2.82 12.99 2.27
CA GLU A 120 4.08 13.39 2.91
C GLU A 120 3.88 14.22 4.18
N THR A 121 3.11 15.31 4.09
CA THR A 121 2.98 16.28 5.19
C THR A 121 1.92 15.91 6.21
N GLY A 122 0.99 15.01 5.89
CA GLY A 122 -0.17 14.71 6.73
C GLY A 122 -1.20 15.84 6.79
N THR A 123 -1.04 16.92 6.02
CA THR A 123 -1.98 18.06 6.01
C THR A 123 -3.36 17.62 5.55
N CYS A 124 -4.42 18.00 6.27
CA CYS A 124 -5.76 17.63 5.87
C CYS A 124 -6.20 18.30 4.55
N GLN A 125 -6.69 17.48 3.62
CA GLN A 125 -7.15 17.90 2.30
C GLN A 125 -8.66 17.70 2.13
N GLY A 126 -9.28 16.86 2.97
CA GLY A 126 -10.74 16.64 2.96
C GLY A 126 -11.27 16.17 4.30
N CYS A 127 -12.37 16.77 4.74
CA CYS A 127 -13.03 16.47 6.01
C CYS A 127 -14.09 15.37 5.89
N LYS A 128 -14.32 14.67 6.99
CA LYS A 128 -15.47 13.77 7.16
C LYS A 128 -16.79 14.54 6.97
N PRO A 129 -17.88 13.87 6.55
CA PRO A 129 -19.19 14.49 6.43
C PRO A 129 -19.60 15.21 7.74
N GLY A 130 -20.09 16.44 7.62
CA GLY A 130 -20.45 17.26 8.77
C GLY A 130 -19.32 18.09 9.37
N TYR A 131 -18.11 18.07 8.80
CA TYR A 131 -16.98 18.90 9.27
C TYR A 131 -16.43 19.83 8.18
N GLN A 132 -15.84 20.95 8.60
CA GLN A 132 -15.14 21.94 7.78
C GLN A 132 -14.04 22.65 8.58
N GLY A 133 -13.30 23.53 7.93
CA GLY A 133 -12.12 24.19 8.48
C GLY A 133 -10.84 23.63 7.87
N HIS A 134 -9.72 24.27 8.16
CA HIS A 134 -8.41 23.82 7.65
C HIS A 134 -7.96 22.52 8.32
N HIS A 135 -8.39 22.28 9.56
CA HIS A 135 -8.11 21.08 10.36
C HIS A 135 -9.38 20.26 10.65
N CYS A 136 -10.48 20.51 9.92
CA CYS A 136 -11.78 19.88 10.13
C CYS A 136 -12.33 20.03 11.56
N GLU A 137 -12.02 21.17 12.19
CA GLU A 137 -12.33 21.49 13.57
C GLU A 137 -13.76 22.04 13.77
N LEU A 138 -14.39 22.51 12.69
CA LEU A 138 -15.73 23.11 12.73
C LEU A 138 -16.79 22.12 12.28
N VAL A 139 -17.85 21.97 13.07
CA VAL A 139 -19.04 21.21 12.65
C VAL A 139 -19.83 22.05 11.66
N LYS A 140 -20.12 21.50 10.48
CA LYS A 140 -21.06 22.07 9.52
C LYS A 140 -22.45 22.02 10.14
N SER A 141 -22.95 23.17 10.61
CA SER A 141 -24.36 23.32 10.91
C SER A 141 -25.12 23.25 9.59
N PHE A 142 -25.96 22.23 9.42
CA PHE A 142 -26.97 22.23 8.36
C PHE A 142 -27.95 23.36 8.67
N ALA A 143 -27.71 24.55 8.11
CA ALA A 143 -28.77 25.52 7.97
C ALA A 143 -29.80 24.86 7.04
N ASN A 144 -30.98 24.52 7.57
CA ASN A 144 -32.11 24.14 6.74
C ASN A 144 -32.46 25.35 5.86
N VAL A 145 -31.88 25.42 4.66
CA VAL A 145 -32.33 26.36 3.65
C VAL A 145 -33.72 25.87 3.24
N LYS A 146 -34.75 26.49 3.81
CA LYS A 146 -36.09 26.39 3.25
C LYS A 146 -35.99 26.93 1.83
N LYS A 147 -36.19 26.08 0.83
CA LYS A 147 -36.56 26.56 -0.51
C LYS A 147 -37.96 27.14 -0.36
N GLU A 148 -38.08 28.46 -0.46
CA GLU A 148 -39.34 29.10 -0.87
C GLU A 148 -39.62 28.77 -2.34
#